data_AF-A0A7Z9Y3R0-F1
#
_entry.id   AF-A0A7Z9Y3R0-F1
#
_cell.length_a   1.000
_cell.length_b   1.000
_cell.length_c   1.000
_cell.angle_alpha   90.00
_cell.angle_beta   90.00
_cell.angle_gamma   90.00
#
_symmetry.space_group_name_H-M   'P 1'
#
loop_
_entity.id
_entity.type
_entity.pdbx_description
1 polymer ?
#
loop_
_entity_poly.entity_id
_entity_poly.type
_entity_poly.pdbx_seq_one_letter_code
_entity_poly.pdbx_strand_id
1 'polypeptide(L)'
;MMNLQLTHLRFDCAADTSINLGGHYAGSNLRNALVNVMRRAVCDETRRRGDPAPEHAAVCPACWLFSSNLDPGTIVRAYAVIPPIPPARLAEPDGRFSFGLTLFGGGFRFLPYFVLAVTEMGLTEGVGPGRREGKGRFRVVEITAVDPL
;
A
#
# COMPACT_ATOMS: atom_id res chain seq x y z
N MET A 1 -1.78 23.07 -18.73
CA MET A 1 -1.66 21.75 -19.40
C MET A 1 -1.58 20.71 -18.30
N MET A 2 -2.58 19.83 -18.18
CA MET A 2 -2.63 18.82 -17.11
C MET A 2 -2.07 17.53 -17.67
N ASN A 3 -0.79 17.25 -17.39
CA ASN A 3 -0.13 16.05 -17.86
C ASN A 3 -0.60 14.86 -17.00
N LEU A 4 -1.21 13.85 -17.63
CA LEU A 4 -1.58 12.63 -16.93
C LEU A 4 -0.31 11.80 -16.73
N GLN A 5 0.26 11.87 -15.53
CA GLN A 5 1.38 11.02 -15.14
C GLN A 5 0.85 9.73 -14.49
N LEU A 6 1.27 8.60 -15.03
CA LEU A 6 1.06 7.29 -14.46
C LEU A 6 2.43 6.70 -14.10
N THR A 7 2.57 6.16 -12.90
CA THR A 7 3.79 5.47 -12.51
C THR A 7 3.41 4.13 -11.93
N HIS A 8 3.80 3.06 -12.61
CA HIS A 8 3.55 1.70 -12.18
C HIS A 8 4.83 1.14 -11.57
N LEU A 9 4.69 0.57 -10.37
CA LEU A 9 5.75 -0.09 -9.66
C LEU A 9 5.36 -1.55 -9.49
N ARG A 10 6.29 -2.46 -9.72
CA ARG A 10 6.20 -3.84 -9.28
C ARG A 10 7.13 -4.05 -8.09
N PHE A 11 6.58 -4.61 -7.02
CA PHE A 11 7.34 -5.05 -5.85
C PHE A 11 7.51 -6.55 -5.96
N ASP A 12 8.75 -7.00 -6.07
CA ASP A 12 9.11 -8.41 -6.05
C ASP A 12 9.57 -8.76 -4.63
N CYS A 13 8.88 -9.70 -3.99
CA CYS A 13 9.01 -10.00 -2.57
C CYS A 13 9.40 -11.46 -2.32
N ALA A 14 10.03 -11.70 -1.18
CA ALA A 14 10.24 -13.04 -0.61
C ALA A 14 9.55 -13.13 0.74
N ALA A 15 8.73 -14.17 0.93
CA ALA A 15 8.04 -14.41 2.18
C ALA A 15 9.01 -14.94 3.25
N ASP A 16 9.04 -14.30 4.42
CA ASP A 16 9.85 -14.75 5.56
C ASP A 16 9.04 -15.69 6.47
N THR A 17 7.71 -15.53 6.47
CA THR A 17 6.77 -16.47 7.10
C THR A 17 5.64 -16.79 6.13
N SER A 18 4.89 -17.85 6.39
CA SER A 18 3.72 -18.19 5.57
C SER A 18 2.74 -17.02 5.51
N ILE A 19 2.31 -16.66 4.30
CA ILE A 19 1.43 -15.52 4.01
C ILE A 19 0.15 -16.01 3.36
N ASN A 20 -0.96 -15.93 4.08
CA ASN A 20 -2.28 -16.11 3.48
C ASN A 20 -2.72 -14.80 2.82
N LEU A 21 -2.45 -14.68 1.53
CA LEU A 21 -2.80 -13.53 0.71
C LEU A 21 -4.32 -13.46 0.44
N GLY A 22 -5.03 -14.59 0.48
CA GLY A 22 -6.50 -14.62 0.37
C GLY A 22 -7.03 -14.62 -1.06
N GLY A 23 -6.19 -14.94 -2.07
CA GLY A 23 -6.61 -15.13 -3.46
C GLY A 23 -7.17 -13.84 -4.04
N HIS A 24 -8.47 -13.82 -4.38
CA HIS A 24 -9.15 -12.62 -4.89
C HIS A 24 -9.15 -11.44 -3.89
N TYR A 25 -8.95 -11.69 -2.59
CA TYR A 25 -8.84 -10.64 -1.57
C TYR A 25 -7.42 -10.10 -1.39
N ALA A 26 -6.42 -10.61 -2.12
CA ALA A 26 -5.02 -10.23 -1.94
C ALA A 26 -4.78 -8.73 -2.10
N GLY A 27 -5.42 -8.09 -3.07
CA GLY A 27 -5.31 -6.64 -3.27
C GLY A 27 -5.82 -5.85 -2.05
N SER A 28 -6.97 -6.24 -1.49
CA SER A 28 -7.53 -5.62 -0.29
C SER A 28 -6.65 -5.85 0.94
N ASN A 29 -6.11 -7.06 1.11
CA ASN A 29 -5.22 -7.38 2.22
C ASN A 29 -3.92 -6.57 2.16
N LEU A 30 -3.31 -6.48 0.99
CA LEU A 30 -2.11 -5.67 0.74
C LEU A 30 -2.40 -4.18 0.98
N ARG A 31 -3.48 -3.65 0.40
CA ARG A 31 -3.91 -2.26 0.60
C ARG A 31 -4.12 -1.95 2.08
N ASN A 32 -4.81 -2.81 2.81
CA ASN A 32 -5.11 -2.57 4.22
C ASN A 32 -3.84 -2.54 5.08
N ALA A 33 -2.89 -3.46 4.84
CA ALA A 33 -1.62 -3.45 5.54
C ALA A 33 -0.79 -2.19 5.21
N LEU A 34 -0.75 -1.79 3.94
CA LEU A 34 -0.10 -0.56 3.48
C LEU A 34 -0.67 0.69 4.16
N VAL A 35 -2.01 0.83 4.19
CA VAL A 35 -2.69 1.96 4.83
C VAL A 35 -2.38 2.01 6.32
N ASN A 36 -2.37 0.87 7.02
CA ASN A 36 -2.07 0.84 8.44
C ASN A 36 -0.64 1.31 8.73
N VAL A 37 0.34 0.83 7.97
CA VAL A 37 1.74 1.25 8.11
C VAL A 37 1.87 2.74 7.84
N MET A 38 1.34 3.21 6.71
CA MET A 38 1.48 4.60 6.30
C MET A 38 0.82 5.56 7.29
N ARG A 39 -0.37 5.21 7.82
CA ARG A 39 -1.00 5.99 8.90
C ARG A 39 -0.15 6.00 10.16
N ARG A 40 0.30 4.83 10.64
CA ARG A 40 1.12 4.74 11.85
C ARG A 40 2.44 5.50 11.74
N ALA A 41 3.07 5.47 10.57
CA ALA A 41 4.39 6.05 10.34
C ALA A 41 4.36 7.57 10.10
N VAL A 42 3.26 8.10 9.56
CA VAL A 42 3.23 9.49 9.04
C VAL A 42 2.20 10.37 9.74
N CYS A 43 1.09 9.83 10.25
CA CYS A 43 0.02 10.61 10.85
C CYS A 43 0.16 10.64 12.38
N ASP A 44 0.39 11.83 12.93
CA ASP A 44 0.35 12.12 14.37
C ASP A 44 -1.02 11.83 14.99
N GLU A 45 -2.10 12.02 14.23
CA GLU A 45 -3.46 11.66 14.62
C GLU A 45 -3.85 10.20 14.31
N THR A 46 -2.91 9.27 14.11
CA THR A 46 -3.23 7.91 13.65
C THR A 46 -4.21 7.13 14.55
N ARG A 47 -4.38 7.53 15.82
CA ARG A 47 -5.30 6.89 16.79
C ARG A 47 -6.65 7.61 16.93
N ARG A 48 -6.89 8.67 16.15
CA ARG A 48 -8.15 9.42 16.17
C ARG A 48 -9.32 8.50 15.81
N ARG A 49 -10.50 8.79 16.38
CA ARG A 49 -11.77 8.18 15.99
C ARG A 49 -12.42 9.02 14.89
N GLY A 50 -12.85 8.38 13.80
CA GLY A 50 -13.51 9.04 12.67
C GLY A 50 -12.54 9.61 11.63
N ASP A 51 -13.10 10.33 10.66
CA ASP A 51 -12.35 10.94 9.55
C ASP A 51 -11.47 12.11 10.03
N PRO A 52 -10.35 12.41 9.34
CA PRO A 52 -9.51 13.56 9.69
C PRO A 52 -10.25 14.85 9.39
N ALA A 53 -9.98 15.89 10.19
CA ALA A 53 -10.40 17.23 9.84
C ALA A 53 -9.82 17.63 8.46
N PRO A 54 -10.57 18.35 7.60
CA PRO A 54 -10.09 18.73 6.27
C PRO A 54 -8.74 19.45 6.30
N GLU A 55 -8.51 20.30 7.31
CA GLU A 55 -7.26 21.05 7.50
C GLU A 55 -6.08 20.11 7.77
N HIS A 56 -6.29 19.08 8.58
CA HIS A 56 -5.29 18.03 8.83
C HIS A 56 -5.02 17.22 7.55
N ALA A 57 -6.07 16.82 6.84
CA ALA A 57 -5.96 16.03 5.61
C ALA A 57 -5.27 16.79 4.46
N ALA A 58 -5.31 18.13 4.46
CA ALA A 58 -4.61 18.96 3.49
C ALA A 58 -3.08 18.94 3.65
N VAL A 59 -2.58 18.72 4.88
CA VAL A 59 -1.13 18.76 5.19
C VAL A 59 -0.51 17.39 5.44
N CYS A 60 -1.28 16.43 5.97
CA CYS A 60 -0.79 15.10 6.32
C CYS A 60 -0.77 14.17 5.08
N PRO A 61 0.39 13.64 4.66
CA PRO A 61 0.49 12.74 3.49
C PRO A 61 -0.43 11.53 3.55
N ALA A 62 -0.47 10.83 4.69
CA ALA A 62 -1.29 9.63 4.87
C ALA A 62 -2.78 9.96 4.80
N CYS A 63 -3.21 11.05 5.45
CA CYS A 63 -4.61 11.46 5.41
C CYS A 63 -5.00 11.96 4.03
N TRP A 64 -4.16 12.72 3.33
CA TRP A 64 -4.40 13.15 1.95
C TRP A 64 -4.59 11.94 1.01
N LEU A 65 -3.69 10.95 1.09
CA LEU A 65 -3.70 9.76 0.21
C LEU A 65 -4.91 8.85 0.42
N PHE A 66 -5.44 8.80 1.64
CA PHE A 66 -6.53 7.89 2.01
C PHE A 66 -7.84 8.61 2.34
N SER A 67 -7.90 9.93 2.21
CA SER A 67 -9.14 10.67 2.39
C SER A 67 -10.06 10.40 1.21
N SER A 68 -11.28 9.97 1.53
CA SER A 68 -12.36 9.84 0.55
C SER A 68 -12.90 11.19 0.11
N ASN A 69 -12.74 12.25 0.92
CA ASN A 69 -13.31 13.57 0.68
C ASN A 69 -12.37 14.65 1.25
N LEU A 70 -11.49 15.22 0.43
CA LEU A 70 -10.80 16.47 0.79
C LEU A 70 -11.66 17.70 0.50
N ASP A 71 -12.63 17.54 -0.40
CA ASP A 71 -13.60 18.54 -0.83
C ASP A 71 -14.92 17.80 -1.14
N PRO A 72 -16.11 18.31 -0.76
CA PRO A 72 -17.38 17.64 -1.06
C PRO A 72 -17.53 17.33 -2.55
N GLY A 73 -17.58 16.04 -2.89
CA GLY A 73 -17.74 15.55 -4.27
C GLY A 73 -16.44 15.17 -4.98
N THR A 74 -15.27 15.42 -4.40
CA THR A 74 -13.96 15.07 -4.99
C THR A 74 -13.32 13.88 -4.27
N ILE A 75 -13.39 12.70 -4.89
CA ILE A 75 -12.69 11.50 -4.42
C ILE A 75 -11.26 11.50 -4.95
N VAL A 76 -10.28 11.59 -4.05
CA VAL A 76 -8.87 11.43 -4.42
C VAL A 76 -8.56 9.95 -4.67
N ARG A 77 -8.25 9.61 -5.92
CA ARG A 77 -7.73 8.28 -6.29
C ARG A 77 -6.27 8.40 -6.70
N ALA A 78 -5.41 8.64 -5.72
CA ALA A 78 -3.98 8.89 -5.96
C ALA A 78 -3.14 7.63 -6.21
N TYR A 79 -3.67 6.45 -5.86
CA TYR A 79 -2.98 5.18 -6.12
C TYR A 79 -3.96 4.00 -6.28
N ALA A 80 -3.45 2.90 -6.84
CA ALA A 80 -4.10 1.59 -6.86
C ALA A 80 -3.10 0.50 -6.48
N VAL A 81 -3.51 -0.47 -5.68
CA VAL A 81 -2.75 -1.70 -5.43
C VAL A 81 -3.21 -2.76 -6.42
N ILE A 82 -2.28 -3.32 -7.17
CA ILE A 82 -2.51 -4.42 -8.10
C ILE A 82 -2.17 -5.71 -7.34
N PRO A 83 -3.12 -6.65 -7.19
CA PRO A 83 -2.85 -7.91 -6.51
C PRO A 83 -1.80 -8.74 -7.26
N PRO A 84 -1.24 -9.79 -6.64
CA PRO A 84 -0.45 -10.77 -7.36
C PRO A 84 -1.18 -11.36 -8.56
N ILE A 85 -0.46 -11.50 -9.67
CA ILE A 85 -0.94 -12.10 -10.92
C ILE A 85 -0.01 -13.27 -11.28
N PRO A 86 -0.50 -14.52 -11.38
CA PRO A 86 -1.88 -14.95 -11.10
C PRO A 86 -2.27 -14.79 -9.62
N PRO A 87 -3.57 -14.76 -9.28
CA PRO A 87 -4.02 -14.61 -7.89
C PRO A 87 -3.41 -15.67 -6.97
N ALA A 88 -2.58 -15.24 -6.04
CA ALA A 88 -1.96 -16.10 -5.05
C ALA A 88 -2.85 -16.19 -3.81
N ARG A 89 -3.15 -17.42 -3.35
CA ARG A 89 -3.84 -17.65 -2.08
C ARG A 89 -2.87 -17.70 -0.90
N LEU A 90 -1.72 -18.34 -1.12
CA LEU A 90 -0.72 -18.62 -0.12
C LEU A 90 0.67 -18.35 -0.71
N ALA A 91 1.53 -17.72 0.08
CA ALA A 91 2.97 -17.69 -0.16
C ALA A 91 3.63 -18.48 0.98
N GLU A 92 4.35 -19.55 0.63
CA GLU A 92 5.12 -20.31 1.61
C GLU A 92 6.36 -19.52 2.06
N PRO A 93 6.94 -19.82 3.24
CA PRO A 93 8.27 -19.31 3.60
C PRO A 93 9.28 -19.54 2.47
N ASP A 94 10.14 -18.56 2.22
CA ASP A 94 11.07 -18.46 1.09
C ASP A 94 10.42 -18.40 -0.30
N GLY A 95 9.09 -18.53 -0.36
CA GLY A 95 8.30 -18.36 -1.56
C GLY A 95 8.34 -16.93 -2.08
N ARG A 96 8.38 -16.81 -3.41
CA ARG A 96 8.34 -15.51 -4.10
C ARG A 96 6.91 -15.13 -4.46
N PHE A 97 6.61 -13.85 -4.33
CA PHE A 97 5.38 -13.26 -4.86
C PHE A 97 5.65 -11.83 -5.26
N SER A 98 4.84 -11.33 -6.18
CA SER A 98 4.96 -9.95 -6.65
C SER A 98 3.59 -9.30 -6.66
N PHE A 99 3.55 -7.99 -6.44
CA PHE A 99 2.33 -7.20 -6.56
C PHE A 99 2.67 -5.82 -7.08
N GLY A 100 1.68 -5.10 -7.57
CA GLY A 100 1.89 -3.79 -8.17
C GLY A 100 1.32 -2.64 -7.36
N LEU A 101 1.84 -1.44 -7.64
CA LEU A 101 1.30 -0.17 -7.19
C LEU A 101 1.29 0.80 -8.37
N THR A 102 0.14 1.38 -8.67
CA THR A 102 0.04 2.49 -9.63
C THR A 102 -0.14 3.79 -8.87
N LEU A 103 0.65 4.81 -9.19
CA LEU A 103 0.47 6.18 -8.71
C LEU A 103 -0.11 7.04 -9.83
N PHE A 104 -1.10 7.87 -9.50
CA PHE A 104 -1.83 8.72 -10.44
C PHE A 104 -1.56 10.20 -10.19
N GLY A 105 -1.08 10.92 -11.22
CA GLY A 105 -0.88 12.36 -11.20
C GLY A 105 -0.12 12.84 -9.96
N GLY A 106 -0.78 13.68 -9.14
CA GLY A 106 -0.22 14.21 -7.90
C GLY A 106 0.11 13.15 -6.82
N GLY A 107 -0.29 11.88 -7.01
CA GLY A 107 0.11 10.75 -6.19
C GLY A 107 1.60 10.42 -6.29
N PHE A 108 2.25 10.73 -7.41
CA PHE A 108 3.68 10.47 -7.63
C PHE A 108 4.57 11.15 -6.58
N ARG A 109 4.18 12.34 -6.09
CA ARG A 109 4.93 13.07 -5.04
C ARG A 109 5.06 12.27 -3.74
N PHE A 110 4.26 11.23 -3.56
CA PHE A 110 4.29 10.37 -2.39
C PHE A 110 5.05 9.05 -2.61
N LEU A 111 5.71 8.87 -3.75
CA LEU A 111 6.52 7.69 -4.04
C LEU A 111 7.44 7.28 -2.87
N PRO A 112 8.21 8.19 -2.23
CA PRO A 112 9.07 7.81 -1.11
C PRO A 112 8.30 7.18 0.06
N TYR A 113 7.10 7.68 0.35
CA TYR A 113 6.25 7.14 1.42
C TYR A 113 5.76 5.73 1.09
N PHE A 114 5.43 5.44 -0.17
CA PHE A 114 5.03 4.09 -0.59
C PHE A 114 6.18 3.09 -0.52
N VAL A 115 7.38 3.48 -0.96
CA VAL A 115 8.57 2.62 -0.88
C VAL A 115 8.87 2.24 0.57
N LEU A 116 8.86 3.23 1.47
CA LEU A 116 9.07 3.00 2.90
C LEU A 116 7.95 2.15 3.50
N ALA A 117 6.69 2.50 3.23
CA ALA A 117 5.55 1.81 3.83
C ALA A 117 5.41 0.36 3.36
N VAL A 118 5.74 0.04 2.11
CA VAL A 118 5.73 -1.35 1.62
C VAL A 118 6.85 -2.18 2.25
N THR A 119 8.03 -1.57 2.45
CA THR A 119 9.15 -2.25 3.14
C THR A 119 8.77 -2.53 4.60
N GLU A 120 8.25 -1.53 5.31
CA GLU A 120 7.77 -1.67 6.69
C GLU A 120 6.56 -2.60 6.82
N MET A 121 5.73 -2.69 5.78
CA MET A 121 4.60 -3.62 5.72
C MET A 121 5.07 -5.06 5.90
N GLY A 122 6.16 -5.46 5.25
CA GLY A 122 6.71 -6.80 5.38
C GLY A 122 7.37 -7.04 6.74
N LEU A 123 8.12 -6.06 7.24
CA LEU A 123 8.88 -6.16 8.48
C LEU A 123 8.01 -6.12 9.74
N THR A 124 7.11 -5.13 9.87
CA THR A 124 6.44 -4.82 11.14
C THR A 124 4.93 -5.02 11.15
N GLU A 125 4.23 -4.89 10.01
CA GLU A 125 2.75 -5.04 9.95
C GLU A 125 2.24 -6.45 9.57
N GLY A 126 2.84 -7.05 8.54
CA GLY A 126 2.44 -8.33 7.96
C GLY A 126 1.14 -8.24 7.15
N VAL A 127 0.89 -9.25 6.32
CA VAL A 127 -0.28 -9.33 5.43
C VAL A 127 -1.14 -10.55 5.74
N GLY A 128 -2.46 -10.36 5.76
CA GLY A 128 -3.43 -11.44 5.92
C GLY A 128 -3.69 -11.87 7.37
N PRO A 129 -4.46 -12.95 7.59
CA PRO A 129 -4.71 -13.52 8.91
C PRO A 129 -3.43 -13.99 9.59
N GLY A 130 -3.35 -13.85 10.93
CA GLY A 130 -2.18 -14.29 11.69
C GLY A 130 -1.06 -13.24 11.81
N ARG A 131 -1.22 -12.06 11.19
CA ARG A 131 -0.18 -11.02 11.13
C ARG A 131 0.18 -10.41 12.49
N ARG A 132 -0.76 -10.38 13.43
CA ARG A 132 -0.49 -9.92 14.81
C ARG A 132 0.29 -10.95 15.61
N GLU A 133 0.20 -12.22 15.22
CA GLU A 133 0.92 -13.36 15.76
C GLU A 133 2.26 -13.59 15.03
N GLY A 134 2.71 -12.64 14.19
CA GLY A 134 4.00 -12.70 13.50
C GLY A 134 3.99 -13.42 12.15
N LYS A 135 2.83 -13.81 11.61
CA LYS A 135 2.71 -14.37 10.26
C LYS A 135 2.64 -13.27 9.18
N GLY A 136 2.64 -13.66 7.91
CA GLY A 136 2.46 -12.72 6.81
C GLY A 136 3.65 -11.78 6.59
N ARG A 137 4.84 -12.14 7.08
CA ARG A 137 6.07 -11.36 6.98
C ARG A 137 6.74 -11.61 5.65
N PHE A 138 7.32 -10.57 5.09
CA PHE A 138 8.08 -10.64 3.85
C PHE A 138 9.11 -9.54 3.82
N ARG A 139 10.03 -9.65 2.87
CA ARG A 139 10.96 -8.59 2.51
C ARG A 139 10.79 -8.25 1.03
N VAL A 140 10.93 -6.95 0.74
CA VAL A 140 11.03 -6.48 -0.64
C VAL A 140 12.43 -6.81 -1.14
N VAL A 141 12.52 -7.50 -2.28
CA VAL A 141 13.78 -7.87 -2.92
C VAL A 141 14.14 -6.85 -3.98
N GLU A 142 13.14 -6.42 -4.75
CA GLU A 142 13.33 -5.49 -5.87
C GLU A 142 12.07 -4.64 -6.05
N ILE A 143 12.28 -3.40 -6.51
CA ILE A 143 11.21 -2.49 -6.93
C ILE A 143 11.54 -2.06 -8.35
N THR A 144 10.66 -2.43 -9.28
CA THR A 144 10.82 -2.08 -10.70
C THR A 144 9.77 -1.06 -11.10
N ALA A 145 10.18 0.06 -11.70
CA ALA A 145 9.25 0.91 -12.43
C ALA A 145 8.92 0.23 -13.77
N VAL A 146 7.67 -0.16 -13.95
CA VAL A 146 7.20 -0.83 -15.17
C VAL A 146 6.49 0.19 -16.04
N ASP A 147 6.88 0.28 -17.31
CA ASP A 147 6.20 1.15 -18.28
C ASP A 147 4.99 0.38 -18.85
N PRO A 148 3.75 0.86 -18.68
CA PRO A 148 2.63 0.35 -19.46
C PRO A 148 2.81 0.87 -20.89
N LEU A 149 3.27 -0.01 -21.79
CA LEU A 149 3.27 0.23 -23.24
C LEU A 149 1.97 0.89 -23.73
#